data_AF-A0A9D7SIA4-F1
#
_entry.id   AF-A0A9D7SIA4-F1
#
_cell.length_a   1.000
_cell.length_b   1.000
_cell.length_c   1.000
_cell.angle_alpha   90.00
_cell.angle_beta   90.00
_cell.angle_gamma   90.00
#
_symmetry.space_group_name_H-M   'P 1'
#
loop_
_entity.id
_entity.type
_entity.pdbx_description
1 polymer ?
#
loop_
_entity_poly.entity_id
_entity_poly.type
_entity_poly.pdbx_seq_one_letter_code
_entity_poly.pdbx_strand_id
1 'polypeptide(L)'
;MHGAAASWEACPALARDAFRNRQFLATFAFDLVQRFRAEEALLKAAKSPRLGSLRQENHHLALWLRDLMEEADQGLDVTPGIRAFLVAWRFHEAWVPGPATTPKALGH
;
A
#
# COMPACT_ATOMS: atom_id res chain seq x y z
N MET A 1 7.60 15.67 -35.92
CA MET A 1 8.72 14.70 -35.89
C MET A 1 8.52 13.82 -34.66
N HIS A 2 8.27 12.53 -34.89
CA HIS A 2 8.09 11.51 -33.84
C HIS A 2 9.40 11.27 -33.09
N GLY A 3 9.34 11.10 -31.76
CA GLY A 3 10.54 10.73 -30.99
C GLY A 3 10.41 10.81 -29.48
N ALA A 4 9.48 10.07 -28.88
CA ALA A 4 9.48 9.79 -27.44
C ALA A 4 9.02 8.36 -27.11
N ALA A 5 9.14 7.43 -28.08
CA ALA A 5 8.87 6.01 -27.89
C ALA A 5 10.18 5.20 -27.80
N ALA A 6 11.23 5.79 -27.21
CA ALA A 6 12.50 5.13 -26.99
C ALA A 6 12.87 5.25 -25.52
N SER A 7 12.62 4.21 -24.72
CA SER A 7 13.46 3.96 -23.54
C SER A 7 13.26 2.58 -22.91
N TRP A 8 12.11 1.93 -23.08
CA TRP A 8 11.88 0.62 -22.42
C TRP A 8 12.74 -0.49 -23.03
N GLU A 9 12.96 -0.47 -24.35
CA GLU A 9 13.83 -1.43 -25.06
C GLU A 9 15.33 -1.13 -24.86
N ALA A 10 15.71 0.11 -24.59
CA ALA A 10 17.10 0.53 -24.46
C ALA A 10 17.70 0.26 -23.06
N CYS A 11 16.86 -0.03 -22.06
CA CYS A 11 17.26 -0.21 -20.67
C CYS A 11 16.54 -1.41 -20.02
N PRO A 12 17.07 -2.65 -20.17
CA PRO A 12 16.44 -3.84 -19.60
C PRO A 12 16.30 -3.81 -18.07
N ALA A 13 17.12 -3.03 -17.37
CA ALA A 13 16.98 -2.80 -15.94
C ALA A 13 15.69 -2.05 -15.59
N LEU A 14 15.37 -0.98 -16.33
CA LEU A 14 14.16 -0.18 -16.12
C LEU A 14 12.88 -0.99 -16.40
N ALA A 15 12.88 -1.79 -17.46
CA ALA A 15 11.75 -2.67 -17.77
C ALA A 15 11.53 -3.74 -16.67
N ARG A 16 12.60 -4.27 -16.10
CA ARG A 16 12.53 -5.25 -15.00
C ARG A 16 12.02 -4.64 -13.71
N ASP A 17 12.45 -3.42 -13.40
CA ASP A 17 12.00 -2.71 -12.20
C ASP A 17 10.54 -2.26 -12.32
N ALA A 18 10.11 -1.80 -13.50
CA ALA A 18 8.70 -1.52 -13.78
C ALA A 18 7.82 -2.76 -13.62
N PHE A 19 8.25 -3.93 -14.14
CA PHE A 19 7.53 -5.19 -13.96
C PHE A 19 7.42 -5.60 -12.49
N ARG A 20 8.53 -5.49 -11.74
CA ARG A 20 8.54 -5.78 -10.30
C ARG A 20 7.65 -4.84 -9.51
N ASN A 21 7.66 -3.54 -9.83
CA ASN A 21 6.81 -2.55 -9.20
C ASN A 21 5.33 -2.84 -9.46
N ARG A 22 4.97 -3.20 -10.70
CA ARG A 22 3.59 -3.58 -11.06
C ARG A 22 3.13 -4.83 -10.31
N GLN A 23 3.98 -5.86 -10.26
CA GLN A 23 3.70 -7.08 -9.50
C GLN A 23 3.55 -6.79 -8.00
N PHE A 24 4.44 -5.97 -7.44
CA PHE A 24 4.38 -5.54 -6.06
C PHE A 24 3.08 -4.79 -5.75
N LEU A 25 2.71 -3.79 -6.56
CA LEU A 25 1.49 -3.00 -6.36
C LEU A 25 0.23 -3.86 -6.43
N ALA A 26 0.18 -4.82 -7.34
CA ALA A 26 -0.95 -5.74 -7.45
C ALA A 26 -1.08 -6.66 -6.23
N THR A 27 0.01 -7.27 -5.76
CA THR A 27 0.01 -8.09 -4.54
C THR A 27 -0.33 -7.25 -3.31
N PHE A 28 0.27 -6.06 -3.19
CA PHE A 28 0.04 -5.15 -2.10
C PHE A 28 -1.42 -4.70 -2.03
N ALA A 29 -2.02 -4.32 -3.16
CA ALA A 29 -3.44 -3.95 -3.23
C ALA A 29 -4.36 -5.10 -2.80
N PHE A 30 -4.04 -6.34 -3.21
CA PHE A 30 -4.80 -7.52 -2.80
C PHE A 30 -4.77 -7.71 -1.28
N ASP A 31 -3.58 -7.74 -0.68
CA ASP A 31 -3.41 -7.95 0.76
C ASP A 31 -4.11 -6.86 1.58
N LEU A 32 -4.00 -5.62 1.12
CA LEU A 32 -4.62 -4.46 1.75
C LEU A 32 -6.16 -4.56 1.75
N VAL A 33 -6.75 -5.00 0.64
CA VAL A 33 -8.21 -5.23 0.55
C VAL A 33 -8.65 -6.32 1.53
N GLN A 34 -7.89 -7.42 1.66
CA GLN A 34 -8.23 -8.48 2.62
C GLN A 34 -8.17 -7.98 4.06
N ARG A 35 -7.13 -7.23 4.40
CA ARG A 35 -6.97 -6.64 5.74
C ARG A 35 -8.10 -5.68 6.07
N PHE A 36 -8.45 -4.78 5.14
CA PHE A 36 -9.54 -3.84 5.36
C PHE A 36 -10.89 -4.52 5.52
N ARG A 37 -11.17 -5.59 4.77
CA ARG A 37 -12.40 -6.37 4.96
C ARG A 37 -12.48 -6.98 6.35
N ALA A 38 -11.36 -7.51 6.85
CA ALA A 38 -11.29 -8.06 8.20
C ALA A 38 -11.50 -6.98 9.27
N GLU A 39 -10.79 -5.86 9.19
CA GLU A 39 -10.94 -4.74 10.12
C GLU A 39 -12.35 -4.13 10.07
N GLU A 40 -12.91 -3.96 8.88
CA GLU A 40 -14.28 -3.46 8.72
C GLU A 40 -15.31 -4.41 9.33
N ALA A 41 -15.14 -5.73 9.16
CA ALA A 41 -16.02 -6.72 9.78
C ALA A 41 -15.97 -6.64 11.32
N LEU A 42 -14.78 -6.49 11.90
CA LEU A 42 -14.59 -6.34 13.34
C LEU A 42 -15.23 -5.04 13.86
N LEU A 43 -15.00 -3.91 13.19
CA LEU A 43 -15.58 -2.62 13.59
C LEU A 43 -17.11 -2.60 13.45
N LYS A 44 -17.66 -3.24 12.40
CA LYS A 44 -19.11 -3.44 12.24
C LYS A 44 -19.69 -4.26 13.38
N ALA A 45 -19.07 -5.40 13.71
CA ALA A 45 -19.51 -6.26 14.80
C ALA A 45 -19.48 -5.52 16.16
N ALA A 46 -18.46 -4.70 16.39
CA ALA A 46 -18.31 -3.88 17.60
C ALA A 46 -19.18 -2.61 17.62
N LYS A 47 -19.94 -2.30 16.56
CA LYS A 47 -20.67 -1.02 16.38
C LYS A 47 -19.77 0.20 16.63
N SER A 48 -18.50 0.10 16.23
CA SER A 48 -17.49 1.11 16.54
C SER A 48 -17.72 2.38 15.73
N PRO A 49 -17.67 3.58 16.34
CA PRO A 49 -17.75 4.85 15.61
C PRO A 49 -16.57 5.06 14.65
N ARG A 50 -15.47 4.31 14.82
CA ARG A 50 -14.30 4.37 13.93
C ARG A 50 -14.54 3.78 12.54
N LEU A 51 -15.68 3.11 12.32
CA LEU A 51 -16.02 2.52 11.02
C LEU A 51 -16.04 3.57 9.89
N GLY A 52 -16.51 4.79 10.18
CA GLY A 52 -16.50 5.89 9.21
C GLY A 52 -15.08 6.31 8.82
N SER A 53 -14.20 6.51 9.81
CA SER A 53 -12.79 6.87 9.60
C SER A 53 -12.04 5.78 8.84
N LEU A 54 -12.22 4.50 9.20
CA LEU A 54 -11.59 3.39 8.49
C LEU A 54 -11.98 3.37 7.00
N ARG A 55 -13.27 3.58 6.70
CA ARG A 55 -13.75 3.62 5.30
C ARG A 55 -13.14 4.79 4.53
N GLN A 56 -12.99 5.95 5.16
CA GLN A 56 -12.38 7.12 4.54
C GLN A 56 -10.89 6.92 4.29
N GLU A 57 -10.15 6.38 5.25
CA GLU A 57 -8.74 6.03 5.12
C GLU A 57 -8.51 5.01 4.00
N ASN A 58 -9.33 3.95 3.96
CA ASN A 58 -9.29 2.95 2.88
C ASN A 58 -9.60 3.58 1.51
N HIS A 59 -10.56 4.51 1.42
CA HIS A 59 -10.86 5.21 0.18
C HIS A 59 -9.66 6.03 -0.33
N HIS A 60 -9.01 6.81 0.54
CA HIS A 60 -7.81 7.56 0.16
C HIS A 60 -6.67 6.63 -0.28
N LEU A 61 -6.50 5.50 0.41
CA LEU A 61 -5.45 4.55 0.06
C LEU A 61 -5.71 3.85 -1.27
N ALA A 62 -6.97 3.53 -1.58
CA ALA A 62 -7.36 2.98 -2.88
C ALA A 62 -7.12 3.96 -4.03
N LEU A 63 -7.40 5.25 -3.83
CA LEU A 63 -7.11 6.30 -4.81
C LEU A 63 -5.60 6.43 -5.05
N TRP A 64 -4.82 6.50 -3.97
CA TRP A 64 -3.35 6.57 -4.06
C TRP A 64 -2.77 5.36 -4.79
N LEU A 65 -3.23 4.14 -4.51
CA LEU A 65 -2.78 2.94 -5.22
C LEU A 65 -3.14 2.97 -6.70
N ARG A 66 -4.34 3.42 -7.05
CA ARG A 66 -4.75 3.57 -8.45
C ARG A 66 -3.85 4.54 -9.18
N ASP A 67 -3.59 5.71 -8.60
CA ASP A 67 -2.77 6.75 -9.21
C ASP A 67 -1.32 6.23 -9.41
N LEU A 68 -0.78 5.49 -8.44
CA LEU A 68 0.52 4.81 -8.57
C LEU A 68 0.57 3.73 -9.64
N MET A 69 -0.50 2.95 -9.79
CA MET A 69 -0.59 1.96 -10.86
C MET A 69 -0.67 2.65 -12.23
N GLU A 70 -1.36 3.78 -12.33
CA GLU A 70 -1.41 4.58 -13.55
C GLU A 70 -0.04 5.18 -13.89
N GLU A 71 0.67 5.73 -12.91
CA GLU A 71 2.06 6.21 -13.08
C GLU A 71 2.99 5.09 -13.54
N ALA A 72 2.89 3.90 -12.93
CA ALA A 72 3.66 2.73 -13.33
C ALA A 72 3.33 2.28 -14.77
N ASP A 73 2.05 2.34 -15.16
CA ASP A 73 1.59 1.99 -16.51
C ASP A 73 2.04 3.01 -17.57
N GLN A 74 2.25 4.26 -17.18
CA GLN A 74 2.88 5.30 -18.00
C GLN A 74 4.42 5.17 -18.08
N GLY A 75 5.00 4.21 -17.35
CA GLY A 75 6.45 3.97 -17.31
C GLY A 75 7.22 4.93 -16.40
N LEU A 76 6.54 5.60 -15.46
CA LEU A 76 7.17 6.46 -14.46
C LEU A 76 7.83 5.61 -13.36
N ASP A 77 8.92 6.12 -12.79
CA ASP A 77 9.55 5.50 -11.62
C ASP A 77 8.73 5.78 -10.35
N VAL A 78 8.00 4.75 -9.94
CA VAL A 78 7.13 4.78 -8.76
C VAL A 78 7.82 4.28 -7.47
N THR A 79 9.06 3.81 -7.55
CA THR A 79 9.81 3.28 -6.40
C THR A 79 9.94 4.27 -5.25
N PRO A 80 10.16 5.59 -5.47
CA PRO A 80 10.15 6.58 -4.39
C PRO A 80 8.81 6.68 -3.67
N GLY A 81 7.70 6.66 -4.41
CA GLY A 81 6.34 6.70 -3.86
C GLY A 81 6.02 5.47 -3.01
N ILE A 82 6.36 4.28 -3.52
CA ILE A 82 6.23 3.02 -2.79
C ILE A 82 7.04 3.06 -1.49
N ARG A 83 8.30 3.52 -1.54
CA ARG A 83 9.17 3.59 -0.36
C ARG A 83 8.63 4.57 0.69
N ALA A 84 8.24 5.78 0.28
CA ALA A 84 7.67 6.78 1.18
C ALA A 84 6.43 6.26 1.90
N PHE A 85 5.56 5.56 1.16
CA PHE A 85 4.40 4.92 1.73
C PHE A 85 4.75 3.80 2.69
N LEU A 86 5.65 2.87 2.34
CA LEU A 86 6.04 1.77 3.23
C LEU A 86 6.63 2.29 4.54
N VAL A 87 7.38 3.40 4.50
CA VAL A 87 7.88 4.07 5.70
C VAL A 87 6.71 4.63 6.51
N ALA A 88 5.82 5.41 5.90
CA ALA A 88 4.65 5.97 6.58
C ALA A 88 3.72 4.90 7.16
N TRP A 89 3.51 3.80 6.43
CA TRP A 89 2.68 2.66 6.81
C TRP A 89 3.30 1.86 7.95
N ARG A 90 4.63 1.64 7.92
CA ARG A 90 5.34 0.98 9.02
C ARG A 90 5.28 1.81 10.31
N PHE A 91 5.29 3.14 10.20
CA PHE A 91 4.99 4.00 11.34
C PHE A 91 3.51 3.85 11.75
N HIS A 92 2.56 3.82 10.82
CA HIS A 92 1.16 3.57 11.15
C HIS A 92 0.95 2.26 11.92
N GLU A 93 1.58 1.14 11.54
CA GLU A 93 1.50 -0.12 12.29
C GLU A 93 2.14 -0.06 13.68
N ALA A 94 3.19 0.76 13.87
CA ALA A 94 3.77 0.97 15.19
C ALA A 94 2.85 1.78 16.13
N TRP A 95 1.87 2.50 15.56
CA TRP A 95 0.88 3.31 16.28
C TRP A 95 -0.51 2.68 16.37
N VAL A 96 -0.83 1.69 15.54
CA VAL A 96 -2.02 0.84 15.72
C VAL A 96 -1.70 -0.12 16.87
N PRO A 97 -2.34 0.00 18.04
CA PRO A 97 -2.16 -0.99 19.08
C PRO A 97 -2.62 -2.33 18.51
N GLY A 98 -1.68 -3.24 18.26
CA GLY A 98 -1.99 -4.64 18.03
C GLY A 98 -2.85 -5.15 19.20
N PRO A 99 -3.70 -6.18 19.00
CA PRO A 99 -4.43 -6.79 20.09
C PRO A 99 -3.41 -7.11 21.17
N ALA A 100 -3.62 -6.56 22.37
CA ALA A 100 -2.68 -6.61 23.49
C ALA A 100 -2.12 -8.03 23.62
N THR A 101 -0.94 -8.26 23.03
CA THR A 101 -0.12 -9.39 23.39
C THR A 101 0.40 -9.01 24.74
N THR A 102 -0.27 -9.57 25.75
CA THR A 102 0.07 -9.54 27.16
C THR A 102 1.58 -9.42 27.28
N PRO A 103 2.12 -8.34 27.89
CA PRO A 103 3.54 -8.32 28.19
C PRO A 103 3.77 -9.49 29.13
N LYS A 104 4.39 -10.54 28.59
CA LYS A 104 4.92 -11.65 29.36
C LYS A 104 5.84 -10.99 30.39
N ALA A 105 5.46 -11.10 31.66
CA ALA A 105 6.19 -10.59 32.79
C ALA A 105 7.69 -10.82 32.60
N LEU A 106 8.42 -9.75 32.31
CA LEU A 106 9.86 -9.67 32.51
C LEU A 106 10.04 -9.19 33.94
N GLY A 107 10.59 -10.10 34.75
CA GLY A 107 10.64 -9.99 36.20
C GLY A 107 11.43 -8.80 36.71
N HIS A 108 11.02 -8.38 37.90
CA HIS A 108 11.87 -7.83 38.93
C HIS A 108 11.53 -8.56 40.23
#